data_AF-X0XMS0-F1
#
_entry.id   AF-X0XMS0-F1
#
_cell.length_a   1.000
_cell.length_b   1.000
_cell.length_c   1.000
_cell.angle_alpha   90.00
_cell.angle_beta   90.00
_cell.angle_gamma   90.00
#
_symmetry.space_group_name_H-M   'P 1'
#
loop_
_entity.id
_entity.type
_entity.pdbx_description
1 polymer ?
#
loop_
_entity_poly.entity_id
_entity_poly.type
_entity_poly.pdbx_seq_one_letter_code
_entity_poly.pdbx_strand_id
1 'polypeptide(L)'
;WVIWGALVGLLILGGLACLPAKGTPYSEPPEPASSLPQPSPQPRTDSVSDYIESTNPLVRDTAVLAVQNSPADIEANSEVWKIWKINYWVANNISYVSDPKGHNYFAYAHETLQARGGDCDDFSILLASMYEAVGLDAAIASIDTDDDVKPDHMTCLVYYPEDGDTFIKEEIIILGMIGLNTQVRVIYFDPAKSKLLPEKYTTGVWIVADPAMAMDKDKVGYVIHKPYKATLVIDVGS
;
A
#
# COMPACT_ATOMS: atom_id res chain seq x y z
N TRP A 1 57.19 -26.43 52.56
CA TRP A 1 57.00 -25.91 53.93
C TRP A 1 55.75 -25.03 53.89
N VAL A 2 54.52 -25.57 53.96
CA VAL A 2 53.74 -25.97 55.17
C VAL A 2 53.91 -24.91 56.27
N ILE A 3 52.87 -24.19 56.71
CA ILE A 3 51.91 -24.51 57.79
C ILE A 3 50.88 -23.34 57.79
N TRP A 4 49.56 -23.52 57.58
CA TRP A 4 48.46 -23.93 58.50
C TRP A 4 48.30 -23.10 59.80
N GLY A 5 47.05 -22.71 60.12
CA GLY A 5 46.63 -22.26 61.47
C GLY A 5 45.72 -21.03 61.42
N ALA A 6 44.40 -21.17 61.24
CA ALA A 6 43.37 -21.57 62.21
C ALA A 6 42.87 -20.43 63.13
N LEU A 7 41.64 -19.98 62.84
CA LEU A 7 40.49 -19.69 63.72
C LEU A 7 40.72 -19.32 65.21
N VAL A 8 40.01 -18.27 65.69
CA VAL A 8 38.85 -18.31 66.62
C VAL A 8 38.56 -16.90 67.21
N GLY A 9 37.27 -16.57 67.36
CA GLY A 9 36.75 -15.56 68.32
C GLY A 9 35.80 -14.54 67.67
N LEU A 10 34.53 -14.87 67.41
CA LEU A 10 33.35 -14.82 68.29
C LEU A 10 32.98 -13.42 68.86
N LEU A 11 31.87 -12.89 68.31
CA LEU A 11 30.84 -11.95 68.80
C LEU A 11 31.14 -10.96 69.94
N ILE A 12 30.65 -9.72 69.77
CA ILE A 12 29.48 -9.20 70.51
C ILE A 12 28.90 -7.96 69.81
N LEU A 13 27.56 -7.90 69.78
CA LEU A 13 26.71 -6.82 69.30
C LEU A 13 26.92 -5.50 70.06
N GLY A 14 26.74 -4.39 69.35
CA GLY A 14 26.48 -3.08 69.96
C GLY A 14 26.28 -2.01 68.88
N GLY A 15 25.05 -1.84 68.41
CA GLY A 15 24.71 -0.72 67.56
C GLY A 15 24.61 0.59 68.35
N LEU A 16 25.03 1.70 67.75
CA LEU A 16 24.24 2.93 67.67
C LEU A 16 24.85 3.95 66.69
N ALA A 17 23.97 4.51 65.88
CA ALA A 17 23.96 5.86 65.32
C ALA A 17 24.81 6.22 64.07
N CYS A 18 24.04 6.35 62.99
CA CYS A 18 24.21 7.13 61.77
C CYS A 18 25.13 8.35 61.79
N LEU A 19 25.90 8.48 60.69
CA LEU A 19 25.95 9.72 59.90
C LEU A 19 26.08 9.38 58.40
N PRO A 20 25.03 9.51 57.57
CA PRO A 20 25.23 9.69 56.13
C PRO A 20 25.47 11.17 55.84
N ALA A 21 26.46 11.43 54.99
CA ALA A 21 26.79 12.75 54.47
C ALA A 21 25.62 13.33 53.67
N LYS A 22 25.40 14.64 53.85
CA LYS A 22 24.47 15.47 53.07
C LYS A 22 24.82 15.44 51.59
N GLY A 23 23.80 15.24 50.75
CA GLY A 23 23.86 15.44 49.30
C GLY A 23 22.56 14.97 48.66
N THR A 24 21.51 15.81 48.71
CA THR A 24 20.28 15.59 47.95
C THR A 24 20.55 15.81 46.45
N PRO A 25 20.20 14.87 45.54
CA PRO A 25 19.94 15.26 44.17
C PRO A 25 18.54 15.89 44.15
N TYR A 26 18.47 17.22 44.09
CA TYR A 26 17.22 17.88 43.71
C TYR A 26 16.95 17.50 42.25
N SER A 27 15.99 16.60 42.02
CA SER A 27 15.39 16.44 40.69
C SER A 27 14.40 17.58 40.50
N GLU A 28 14.63 18.44 39.52
CA GLU A 28 13.65 19.45 39.15
C GLU A 28 12.32 18.78 38.76
N PRO A 29 11.17 19.36 39.13
CA PRO A 29 9.88 18.87 38.68
C PRO A 29 9.80 18.96 37.14
N PRO A 30 9.16 18.00 36.47
CA PRO A 30 9.04 18.05 35.02
C PRO A 30 8.26 19.30 34.60
N GLU A 31 8.88 20.12 33.77
CA GLU A 31 8.20 21.24 33.13
C GLU A 31 7.31 20.74 31.98
N PRO A 32 6.11 21.32 31.79
CA PRO A 32 5.28 20.98 30.65
C PRO A 32 5.96 21.45 29.35
N ALA A 33 6.11 20.52 28.40
CA ALA A 33 6.55 20.87 27.05
C ALA A 33 5.52 21.78 26.37
N SER A 34 5.99 22.84 25.73
CA SER A 34 5.18 23.69 24.87
C SER A 34 5.23 23.16 23.44
N SER A 35 4.06 23.07 22.77
CA SER A 35 3.99 22.77 21.34
C SER A 35 4.07 24.06 20.52
N LEU A 36 4.80 24.01 19.41
CA LEU A 36 4.67 25.02 18.36
C LEU A 36 3.29 24.86 17.68
N PRO A 37 2.69 25.95 17.19
CA PRO A 37 1.52 25.85 16.33
C PRO A 37 1.83 24.93 15.15
N GLN A 38 1.07 23.85 15.02
CA GLN A 38 1.12 23.02 13.82
C GLN A 38 0.59 23.88 12.66
N PRO A 39 1.22 23.84 11.47
CA PRO A 39 0.60 24.40 10.28
C PRO A 39 -0.79 23.77 10.15
N SER A 40 -1.80 24.59 9.84
CA SER A 40 -3.11 24.07 9.49
C SER A 40 -2.94 23.11 8.31
N PRO A 41 -3.41 21.85 8.42
CA PRO A 41 -3.45 20.97 7.27
C PRO A 41 -4.13 21.69 6.10
N GLN A 42 -3.63 21.50 4.89
CA GLN A 42 -4.41 21.93 3.73
C GLN A 42 -5.81 21.29 3.81
N PRO A 43 -6.87 22.01 3.40
CA PRO A 43 -8.21 21.44 3.40
C PRO A 43 -8.18 20.16 2.54
N ARG A 44 -8.48 19.02 3.17
CA ARG A 44 -8.64 17.75 2.49
C ARG A 44 -10.08 17.63 2.03
N THR A 45 -10.27 17.07 0.83
CA THR A 45 -11.60 16.81 0.27
C THR A 45 -12.00 15.37 0.54
N ASP A 46 -13.30 15.11 0.53
CA ASP A 46 -13.87 13.77 0.67
C ASP A 46 -13.92 13.01 -0.69
N SER A 47 -13.45 13.63 -1.77
CA SER A 47 -13.50 13.09 -3.12
C SER A 47 -12.16 12.44 -3.46
N VAL A 48 -12.13 11.11 -3.54
CA VAL A 48 -10.89 10.35 -3.80
C VAL A 48 -10.22 10.71 -5.13
N SER A 49 -11.00 11.12 -6.14
CA SER A 49 -10.45 11.54 -7.44
C SER A 49 -9.59 12.80 -7.37
N ASP A 50 -9.76 13.61 -6.33
CA ASP A 50 -8.98 14.85 -6.16
C ASP A 50 -7.52 14.57 -5.77
N TYR A 51 -7.22 13.33 -5.39
CA TYR A 51 -5.89 12.87 -4.97
C TYR A 51 -5.10 12.18 -6.09
N ILE A 52 -5.68 12.09 -7.30
CA ILE A 52 -5.01 11.53 -8.47
C ILE A 52 -3.94 12.50 -8.99
N GLU A 53 -2.71 12.01 -9.11
CA GLU A 53 -1.53 12.84 -9.39
C GLU A 53 -0.69 12.30 -10.55
N SER A 54 -1.34 11.92 -11.66
CA SER A 54 -0.66 11.35 -12.83
C SER A 54 0.42 12.25 -13.46
N THR A 55 0.31 13.57 -13.26
CA THR A 55 1.28 14.56 -13.76
C THR A 55 2.30 15.02 -12.71
N ASN A 56 2.18 14.56 -11.46
CA ASN A 56 3.17 14.86 -10.42
C ASN A 56 4.51 14.19 -10.80
N PRO A 57 5.64 14.92 -10.89
CA PRO A 57 6.90 14.37 -11.35
C PRO A 57 7.39 13.15 -10.57
N LEU A 58 7.19 13.11 -9.23
CA LEU A 58 7.59 11.97 -8.42
C LEU A 58 6.80 10.72 -8.80
N VAL A 59 5.48 10.87 -8.97
CA VAL A 59 4.57 9.77 -9.33
C VAL A 59 4.88 9.28 -10.74
N ARG A 60 4.95 10.21 -11.71
CA ARG A 60 5.22 9.90 -13.11
C ARG A 60 6.56 9.21 -13.31
N ASP A 61 7.63 9.77 -12.75
CA ASP A 61 8.97 9.22 -12.94
C ASP A 61 9.11 7.87 -12.24
N THR A 62 8.45 7.67 -11.10
CA THR A 62 8.38 6.35 -10.45
C THR A 62 7.66 5.32 -11.32
N ALA A 63 6.52 5.68 -11.93
CA ALA A 63 5.78 4.80 -12.83
C ALA A 63 6.59 4.46 -14.09
N VAL A 64 7.25 5.45 -14.70
CA VAL A 64 8.14 5.24 -15.86
C VAL A 64 9.31 4.32 -15.50
N LEU A 65 9.95 4.53 -14.35
CA LEU A 65 11.03 3.66 -13.88
C LEU A 65 10.54 2.23 -13.59
N ALA A 66 9.33 2.08 -13.03
CA ALA A 66 8.74 0.79 -12.72
C ALA A 66 8.55 -0.07 -13.97
N VAL A 67 8.13 0.51 -15.10
CA VAL A 67 7.85 -0.22 -16.34
C VAL A 67 9.07 -0.42 -17.25
N GLN A 68 10.24 0.09 -16.88
CA GLN A 68 11.48 -0.10 -17.65
C GLN A 68 11.94 -1.56 -17.68
N ASN A 69 12.88 -1.84 -18.60
CA ASN A 69 13.52 -3.14 -18.79
C ASN A 69 12.56 -4.25 -19.23
N SER A 70 11.64 -3.91 -20.14
CA SER A 70 10.82 -4.92 -20.84
C SER A 70 11.73 -5.91 -21.60
N PRO A 71 11.50 -7.23 -21.49
CA PRO A 71 12.12 -8.23 -22.36
C PRO A 71 11.96 -7.87 -23.84
N ALA A 72 12.95 -8.22 -24.66
CA ALA A 72 12.96 -7.88 -26.09
C ALA A 72 11.79 -8.48 -26.89
N ASP A 73 11.23 -9.59 -26.40
CA ASP A 73 10.08 -10.29 -27.01
C ASP A 73 8.72 -9.67 -26.61
N ILE A 74 8.71 -8.68 -25.72
CA ILE A 74 7.53 -7.92 -25.33
C ILE A 74 7.57 -6.56 -26.02
N GLU A 75 6.44 -6.15 -26.60
CA GLU A 75 6.32 -4.84 -27.25
C GLU A 75 6.65 -3.71 -26.26
N ALA A 76 7.42 -2.71 -26.71
CA ALA A 76 8.00 -1.71 -25.84
C ALA A 76 6.96 -0.88 -25.06
N ASN A 77 5.76 -0.73 -25.62
CA ASN A 77 4.64 0.00 -25.05
C ASN A 77 3.47 -0.92 -24.62
N SER A 78 3.71 -2.23 -24.43
CA SER A 78 2.69 -3.22 -24.07
C SER A 78 1.91 -2.81 -22.83
N GLU A 79 0.58 -2.77 -22.95
CA GLU A 79 -0.31 -2.42 -21.84
C GLU A 79 -0.26 -3.48 -20.74
N VAL A 80 -0.29 -4.76 -21.08
CA VAL A 80 -0.19 -5.86 -20.11
C VAL A 80 1.14 -5.79 -19.35
N TRP A 81 2.25 -5.46 -20.02
CA TRP A 81 3.54 -5.26 -19.36
C TRP A 81 3.49 -4.11 -18.34
N LYS A 82 2.93 -2.96 -18.73
CA LYS A 82 2.78 -1.81 -17.83
C LYS A 82 1.87 -2.15 -16.63
N ILE A 83 0.72 -2.78 -16.90
CA ILE A 83 -0.25 -3.22 -15.90
C ILE A 83 0.45 -4.12 -14.87
N TRP A 84 1.15 -5.16 -15.35
CA TRP A 84 1.86 -6.11 -14.52
C TRP A 84 3.00 -5.46 -13.73
N LYS A 85 3.88 -4.68 -14.39
CA LYS A 85 5.06 -4.08 -13.73
C LYS A 85 4.70 -3.08 -12.65
N ILE A 86 3.69 -2.24 -12.87
CA ILE A 86 3.26 -1.27 -11.85
C ILE A 86 2.65 -2.00 -10.66
N ASN A 87 1.73 -2.95 -10.89
CA ASN A 87 1.14 -3.76 -9.81
C ASN A 87 2.22 -4.48 -9.00
N TYR A 88 3.14 -5.16 -9.70
CA TYR A 88 4.28 -5.86 -9.10
C TYR A 88 5.17 -4.92 -8.30
N TRP A 89 5.49 -3.74 -8.84
CA TRP A 89 6.34 -2.77 -8.16
C TRP A 89 5.67 -2.27 -6.88
N VAL A 90 4.40 -1.88 -6.93
CA VAL A 90 3.64 -1.42 -5.76
C VAL A 90 3.56 -2.51 -4.70
N ALA A 91 3.21 -3.75 -5.10
CA ALA A 91 3.09 -4.90 -4.18
C ALA A 91 4.37 -5.20 -3.37
N ASN A 92 5.53 -4.90 -3.97
CA ASN A 92 6.85 -5.17 -3.41
C ASN A 92 7.51 -3.95 -2.75
N ASN A 93 7.00 -2.74 -2.96
CA ASN A 93 7.63 -1.51 -2.45
C ASN A 93 6.79 -0.73 -1.45
N ILE A 94 5.47 -0.93 -1.44
CA ILE A 94 4.52 -0.24 -0.58
C ILE A 94 3.94 -1.24 0.43
N SER A 95 3.93 -0.85 1.70
CA SER A 95 3.42 -1.67 2.80
C SER A 95 2.00 -1.28 3.17
N TYR A 96 1.13 -2.26 3.39
CA TYR A 96 -0.20 -1.98 3.91
C TYR A 96 -0.12 -1.50 5.36
N VAL A 97 -0.65 -0.32 5.65
CA VAL A 97 -0.70 0.29 6.98
C VAL A 97 -2.05 0.95 7.14
N SER A 98 -2.89 0.41 8.02
CA SER A 98 -4.21 0.98 8.30
C SER A 98 -4.12 2.38 8.89
N ASP A 99 -5.11 3.19 8.55
CA ASP A 99 -5.33 4.47 9.19
C ASP A 99 -5.54 4.42 10.71
N PRO A 100 -5.34 5.55 11.41
CA PRO A 100 -5.75 5.69 12.81
C PRO A 100 -7.24 5.36 12.97
N LYS A 101 -7.57 4.56 13.97
CA LYS A 101 -8.95 4.14 14.24
C LYS A 101 -9.91 5.33 14.30
N GLY A 102 -11.00 5.26 13.53
CA GLY A 102 -12.04 6.29 13.50
C GLY A 102 -11.72 7.50 12.62
N HIS A 103 -10.61 7.44 11.88
CA HIS A 103 -10.23 8.42 10.87
C HIS A 103 -10.08 7.72 9.52
N ASN A 104 -10.40 8.46 8.46
CA ASN A 104 -10.15 8.06 7.09
C ASN A 104 -9.34 9.19 6.45
N TYR A 105 -8.21 8.86 5.87
CA TYR A 105 -7.21 9.80 5.38
C TYR A 105 -6.76 9.34 4.00
N PHE A 106 -7.26 10.02 2.97
CA PHE A 106 -6.78 9.82 1.61
C PHE A 106 -5.42 10.49 1.47
N ALA A 107 -4.35 9.72 1.30
CA ALA A 107 -3.05 10.25 0.95
C ALA A 107 -2.98 10.57 -0.55
N TYR A 108 -2.36 11.69 -0.89
CA TYR A 108 -1.96 11.92 -2.28
C TYR A 108 -0.97 10.84 -2.72
N ALA A 109 -0.95 10.46 -4.00
CA ALA A 109 -0.06 9.41 -4.49
C ALA A 109 1.43 9.66 -4.14
N HIS A 110 1.89 10.92 -4.17
CA HIS A 110 3.25 11.26 -3.76
C HIS A 110 3.51 11.04 -2.25
N GLU A 111 2.49 11.22 -1.40
CA GLU A 111 2.59 10.97 0.05
C GLU A 111 2.78 9.47 0.31
N THR A 112 2.00 8.61 -0.34
CA THR A 112 2.15 7.14 -0.26
C THR A 112 3.52 6.68 -0.73
N LEU A 113 4.06 7.26 -1.83
CA LEU A 113 5.41 6.97 -2.31
C LEU A 113 6.49 7.34 -1.29
N GLN A 114 6.36 8.51 -0.65
CA GLN A 114 7.32 8.97 0.36
C GLN A 114 7.25 8.15 1.64
N ALA A 115 6.04 7.82 2.10
CA ALA A 115 5.82 7.02 3.30
C ALA A 115 6.13 5.54 3.10
N ARG A 116 6.10 5.06 1.85
CA ARG A 116 6.20 3.63 1.46
C ARG A 116 5.13 2.76 2.12
N GLY A 117 3.96 3.34 2.40
CA GLY A 117 2.83 2.63 2.97
C GLY A 117 1.59 3.48 3.04
N GLY A 118 0.47 2.80 3.22
CA GLY A 118 -0.89 3.34 3.23
C GLY A 118 -1.91 2.20 3.29
N ASP A 119 -3.19 2.51 3.32
CA ASP A 119 -4.26 1.50 3.33
C ASP A 119 -4.91 1.29 1.94
N CYS A 120 -6.11 0.72 1.88
CA CYS A 120 -6.77 0.38 0.62
C CYS A 120 -6.99 1.59 -0.32
N ASP A 121 -7.33 2.76 0.22
CA ASP A 121 -7.58 3.93 -0.62
C ASP A 121 -6.28 4.57 -1.10
N ASP A 122 -5.27 4.69 -0.24
CA ASP A 122 -3.91 5.11 -0.61
C ASP A 122 -3.31 4.25 -1.72
N PHE A 123 -3.47 2.92 -1.63
CA PHE A 123 -3.04 2.00 -2.68
C PHE A 123 -3.79 2.24 -3.99
N SER A 124 -5.10 2.48 -3.91
CA SER A 124 -5.95 2.73 -5.08
C SER A 124 -5.58 4.05 -5.77
N ILE A 125 -5.36 5.11 -4.99
CA ILE A 125 -4.93 6.44 -5.46
C ILE A 125 -3.55 6.34 -6.12
N LEU A 126 -2.60 5.65 -5.48
CA LEU A 126 -1.25 5.48 -6.01
C LEU A 126 -1.26 4.71 -7.33
N LEU A 127 -1.94 3.56 -7.38
CA LEU A 127 -2.01 2.72 -8.58
C LEU A 127 -2.66 3.47 -9.73
N ALA A 128 -3.82 4.10 -9.51
CA ALA A 128 -4.51 4.86 -10.53
C ALA A 128 -3.63 5.99 -11.07
N SER A 129 -2.97 6.74 -10.18
CA SER A 129 -2.05 7.80 -10.59
C SER A 129 -0.85 7.29 -11.40
N MET A 130 -0.29 6.14 -11.03
CA MET A 130 0.83 5.52 -11.76
C MET A 130 0.40 4.97 -13.13
N TYR A 131 -0.78 4.38 -13.24
CA TYR A 131 -1.33 3.88 -14.50
C TYR A 131 -1.61 5.02 -15.49
N GLU A 132 -2.32 6.06 -15.04
CA GLU A 132 -2.55 7.29 -15.81
C GLU A 132 -1.23 7.92 -16.28
N ALA A 133 -0.20 7.93 -15.42
CA ALA A 133 1.10 8.52 -15.74
C ALA A 133 1.85 7.82 -16.88
N VAL A 134 1.52 6.56 -17.18
CA VAL A 134 2.12 5.79 -18.30
C VAL A 134 1.15 5.60 -19.48
N GLY A 135 0.04 6.35 -19.48
CA GLY A 135 -0.96 6.39 -20.55
C GLY A 135 -1.87 5.17 -20.58
N LEU A 136 -2.14 4.57 -19.43
CA LEU A 136 -3.23 3.60 -19.25
C LEU A 136 -4.40 4.30 -18.57
N ASP A 137 -5.61 3.85 -18.84
CA ASP A 137 -6.81 4.41 -18.20
C ASP A 137 -7.16 3.66 -16.92
N ALA A 138 -7.40 4.39 -15.84
CA ALA A 138 -7.69 3.88 -14.52
C ALA A 138 -9.03 4.37 -13.96
N ALA A 139 -9.56 3.60 -13.02
CA ALA A 139 -10.74 3.95 -12.23
C ALA A 139 -10.55 3.48 -10.79
N ILE A 140 -11.21 4.14 -9.85
CA ILE A 140 -11.27 3.71 -8.46
C ILE A 140 -12.61 3.04 -8.21
N ALA A 141 -12.60 1.86 -7.58
CA ALA A 141 -13.81 1.12 -7.25
C ALA A 141 -13.95 0.88 -5.75
N SER A 142 -15.14 1.14 -5.22
CA SER A 142 -15.53 0.71 -3.88
C SER A 142 -16.11 -0.71 -3.95
N ILE A 143 -15.62 -1.61 -3.11
CA ILE A 143 -15.88 -3.04 -3.17
C ILE A 143 -16.58 -3.52 -1.90
N ASP A 144 -17.69 -4.23 -2.09
CA ASP A 144 -18.36 -5.06 -1.09
C ASP A 144 -17.74 -6.46 -1.12
N THR A 145 -17.21 -6.89 0.03
CA THR A 145 -16.50 -8.16 0.20
C THR A 145 -17.26 -9.20 1.01
N ASP A 146 -18.38 -8.83 1.63
CA ASP A 146 -19.16 -9.70 2.52
C ASP A 146 -20.66 -9.83 2.18
N ASP A 147 -21.09 -9.21 1.08
CA ASP A 147 -22.47 -9.19 0.54
C ASP A 147 -23.47 -8.39 1.38
N ASP A 148 -23.02 -7.42 2.18
CA ASP A 148 -23.90 -6.55 2.97
C ASP A 148 -24.32 -5.25 2.27
N VAL A 149 -23.88 -5.05 1.02
CA VAL A 149 -24.15 -3.88 0.16
C VAL A 149 -23.47 -2.60 0.65
N LYS A 150 -22.49 -2.69 1.56
CA LYS A 150 -21.63 -1.58 1.96
C LYS A 150 -20.22 -1.76 1.40
N PRO A 151 -19.49 -0.66 1.15
CA PRO A 151 -18.10 -0.74 0.75
C PRO A 151 -17.22 -1.10 1.96
N ASP A 152 -16.45 -2.17 1.84
CA ASP A 152 -15.45 -2.62 2.82
C ASP A 152 -14.03 -2.28 2.40
N HIS A 153 -13.83 -2.12 1.10
CA HIS A 153 -12.53 -2.03 0.47
C HIS A 153 -12.56 -1.06 -0.70
N MET A 154 -11.40 -0.50 -1.03
CA MET A 154 -11.20 0.30 -2.23
C MET A 154 -10.08 -0.30 -3.07
N THR A 155 -10.28 -0.31 -4.38
CA THR A 155 -9.32 -0.89 -5.32
C THR A 155 -9.13 -0.01 -6.56
N CYS A 156 -8.01 -0.22 -7.24
CA CYS A 156 -7.79 0.34 -8.57
C CYS A 156 -8.28 -0.65 -9.63
N LEU A 157 -9.00 -0.13 -10.62
CA LEU A 157 -9.28 -0.80 -11.88
C LEU A 157 -8.42 -0.19 -12.97
N VAL A 158 -7.91 -1.02 -13.88
CA VAL A 158 -7.18 -0.55 -15.06
C VAL A 158 -7.80 -1.12 -16.32
N TYR A 159 -8.05 -0.25 -17.30
CA TYR A 159 -8.65 -0.63 -18.56
C TYR A 159 -7.68 -1.44 -19.41
N TYR A 160 -8.19 -2.48 -20.05
CA TYR A 160 -7.52 -3.26 -21.07
C TYR A 160 -8.47 -3.42 -22.27
N PRO A 161 -8.06 -3.08 -23.50
CA PRO A 161 -8.96 -2.98 -24.65
C PRO A 161 -9.44 -4.33 -25.18
N GLU A 162 -8.76 -5.42 -24.87
CA GLU A 162 -9.17 -6.78 -25.26
C GLU A 162 -9.91 -7.51 -24.11
N ASP A 163 -10.22 -8.79 -24.31
CA ASP A 163 -10.90 -9.59 -23.29
C ASP A 163 -9.96 -10.11 -22.19
N GLY A 164 -10.55 -10.56 -21.08
CA GLY A 164 -9.80 -11.09 -19.95
C GLY A 164 -9.04 -12.38 -20.27
N ASP A 165 -9.49 -13.20 -21.23
CA ASP A 165 -8.76 -14.41 -21.64
C ASP A 165 -7.46 -14.06 -22.37
N THR A 166 -7.47 -12.97 -23.13
CA THR A 166 -6.29 -12.45 -23.81
C THR A 166 -5.31 -11.84 -22.81
N PHE A 167 -5.80 -11.05 -21.85
CA PHE A 167 -4.97 -10.56 -20.75
C PHE A 167 -4.25 -11.71 -20.01
N ILE A 168 -4.99 -12.77 -19.65
CA ILE A 168 -4.41 -13.95 -18.98
C ILE A 168 -3.29 -14.59 -19.83
N LYS A 169 -3.49 -14.74 -21.15
CA LYS A 169 -2.49 -15.34 -22.04
C LYS A 169 -1.21 -14.51 -22.09
N GLU A 170 -1.33 -13.19 -22.15
CA GLU A 170 -0.17 -12.29 -22.16
C GLU A 170 0.55 -12.27 -20.81
N GLU A 171 -0.19 -12.25 -19.70
CA GLU A 171 0.42 -12.32 -18.36
C GLU A 171 1.16 -13.65 -18.15
N ILE A 172 0.63 -14.78 -18.66
CA ILE A 172 1.31 -16.07 -18.65
C ILE A 172 2.67 -16.00 -19.36
N ILE A 173 2.74 -15.31 -20.50
CA ILE A 173 3.99 -15.13 -21.25
C ILE A 173 4.99 -14.33 -20.42
N ILE A 174 4.55 -13.21 -19.83
CA ILE A 174 5.38 -12.37 -18.94
C ILE A 174 5.95 -13.20 -17.81
N LEU A 175 5.09 -13.89 -17.04
CA LEU A 175 5.49 -14.70 -15.89
C LEU A 175 6.46 -15.82 -16.30
N GLY A 176 6.20 -16.47 -17.44
CA GLY A 176 7.07 -17.51 -17.99
C GLY A 176 8.47 -17.00 -18.35
N MET A 177 8.57 -15.80 -18.95
CA MET A 177 9.86 -15.21 -19.33
C MET A 177 10.77 -14.89 -18.13
N ILE A 178 10.18 -14.56 -16.99
CA ILE A 178 10.91 -14.20 -15.76
C ILE A 178 10.99 -15.36 -14.75
N GLY A 179 10.54 -16.56 -15.14
CA GLY A 179 10.64 -17.77 -14.31
C GLY A 179 9.68 -17.80 -13.11
N LEU A 180 8.59 -17.06 -13.15
CA LEU A 180 7.54 -17.07 -12.13
C LEU A 180 6.43 -18.09 -12.46
N ASN A 181 5.59 -18.38 -11.47
CA ASN A 181 4.49 -19.32 -11.61
C ASN A 181 3.45 -18.79 -12.62
N THR A 182 3.22 -19.55 -13.69
CA THR A 182 2.32 -19.17 -14.79
C THR A 182 0.84 -19.48 -14.53
N GLN A 183 0.47 -19.98 -13.34
CA GLN A 183 -0.94 -20.11 -12.99
C GLN A 183 -1.54 -18.72 -12.68
N VAL A 184 -2.33 -18.21 -13.60
CA VAL A 184 -3.00 -16.90 -13.49
C VAL A 184 -4.48 -17.08 -13.19
N ARG A 185 -5.01 -16.20 -12.33
CA ARG A 185 -6.45 -15.99 -12.10
C ARG A 185 -6.65 -14.50 -11.89
N VAL A 186 -7.46 -13.89 -12.75
CA VAL A 186 -7.74 -12.46 -12.70
C VAL A 186 -9.20 -12.23 -12.35
N ILE A 187 -9.46 -11.21 -11.53
CA ILE A 187 -10.78 -10.59 -11.42
C ILE A 187 -10.80 -9.38 -12.34
N TYR A 188 -11.84 -9.27 -13.14
CA TYR A 188 -12.09 -8.12 -14.00
C TYR A 188 -13.58 -7.82 -14.08
N PHE A 189 -13.90 -6.59 -14.42
CA PHE A 189 -15.25 -6.16 -14.72
C PHE A 189 -15.42 -5.98 -16.23
N ASP A 190 -16.54 -6.48 -16.75
CA ASP A 190 -16.91 -6.38 -18.16
C ASP A 190 -17.93 -5.23 -18.32
N PRO A 191 -17.62 -4.16 -19.09
CA PRO A 191 -18.54 -3.06 -19.33
C PRO A 191 -19.90 -3.51 -19.88
N ALA A 192 -19.95 -4.58 -20.68
CA ALA A 192 -21.21 -5.10 -21.22
C ALA A 192 -22.11 -5.73 -20.14
N LYS A 193 -21.57 -6.00 -18.95
CA LYS A 193 -22.27 -6.65 -17.83
C LYS A 193 -22.48 -5.74 -16.61
N SER A 194 -22.02 -4.49 -16.65
CA SER A 194 -22.10 -3.56 -15.53
C SER A 194 -22.53 -2.16 -15.98
N LYS A 195 -23.46 -1.56 -15.24
CA LYS A 195 -23.86 -0.15 -15.41
C LYS A 195 -23.02 0.82 -14.59
N LEU A 196 -22.10 0.31 -13.76
CA LEU A 196 -21.24 1.12 -12.92
C LEU A 196 -19.97 1.57 -13.66
N LEU A 197 -19.55 0.82 -14.68
CA LEU A 197 -18.32 1.12 -15.40
C LEU A 197 -18.48 2.35 -16.31
N PRO A 198 -17.38 3.06 -16.62
CA PRO A 198 -17.46 4.31 -17.38
C PRO A 198 -18.00 4.10 -18.81
N GLU A 199 -18.97 4.91 -19.21
CA GLU A 199 -19.69 4.74 -20.50
C GLU A 199 -18.79 4.92 -21.74
N LYS A 200 -17.65 5.62 -21.60
CA LYS A 200 -16.71 5.85 -22.71
C LYS A 200 -16.02 4.57 -23.19
N TYR A 201 -16.07 3.47 -22.42
CA TYR A 201 -15.51 2.16 -22.77
C TYR A 201 -16.60 1.12 -22.99
N THR A 202 -17.02 0.94 -24.24
CA THR A 202 -18.07 -0.04 -24.60
C THR A 202 -17.54 -1.45 -24.86
N THR A 203 -16.21 -1.61 -24.91
CA THR A 203 -15.49 -2.88 -25.16
C THR A 203 -14.33 -3.02 -24.18
N GLY A 204 -13.67 -4.17 -24.17
CA GLY A 204 -12.54 -4.45 -23.29
C GLY A 204 -12.96 -4.90 -21.90
N VAL A 205 -12.03 -4.86 -20.96
CA VAL A 205 -12.25 -5.24 -19.57
C VAL A 205 -11.54 -4.27 -18.62
N TRP A 206 -12.04 -4.18 -17.40
CA TRP A 206 -11.42 -3.45 -16.31
C TRP A 206 -10.77 -4.45 -15.36
N ILE A 207 -9.46 -4.59 -15.44
CA ILE A 207 -8.67 -5.52 -14.62
C ILE A 207 -8.57 -4.95 -13.19
N VAL A 208 -8.78 -5.80 -12.18
CA VAL A 208 -8.56 -5.42 -10.79
C VAL A 208 -7.06 -5.41 -10.48
N ALA A 209 -6.52 -4.26 -10.09
CA ALA A 209 -5.15 -4.10 -9.61
C ALA A 209 -5.19 -3.85 -8.09
N ASP A 210 -5.00 -4.91 -7.31
CA ASP A 210 -5.21 -4.89 -5.86
C ASP A 210 -4.13 -5.70 -5.12
N PRO A 211 -2.92 -5.16 -5.02
CA PRO A 211 -1.84 -5.82 -4.29
C PRO A 211 -2.07 -5.82 -2.77
N ALA A 212 -3.00 -5.01 -2.25
CA ALA A 212 -3.40 -5.00 -0.85
C ALA A 212 -4.20 -6.27 -0.48
N MET A 213 -5.04 -6.77 -1.40
CA MET A 213 -5.78 -8.03 -1.26
C MET A 213 -5.22 -9.19 -2.10
N ALA A 214 -3.99 -9.10 -2.62
CA ALA A 214 -3.43 -10.14 -3.46
C ALA A 214 -3.16 -11.44 -2.69
N MET A 215 -3.61 -12.57 -3.24
CA MET A 215 -3.18 -13.91 -2.82
C MET A 215 -1.78 -14.25 -3.31
N ASP A 216 -1.36 -13.63 -4.41
CA ASP A 216 -0.03 -13.75 -4.99
C ASP A 216 0.39 -12.37 -5.51
N LYS A 217 1.41 -11.78 -4.87
CA LYS A 217 1.90 -10.44 -5.20
C LYS A 217 2.54 -10.35 -6.59
N ASP A 218 2.86 -11.49 -7.19
CA ASP A 218 3.45 -11.56 -8.51
C ASP A 218 2.42 -11.49 -9.64
N LYS A 219 1.12 -11.49 -9.32
CA LYS A 219 0.02 -11.63 -10.30
C LYS A 219 -1.02 -10.51 -10.16
N VAL A 220 -1.49 -10.01 -11.28
CA VAL A 220 -2.52 -8.97 -11.31
C VAL A 220 -3.91 -9.59 -11.15
N GLY A 221 -4.73 -8.98 -10.29
CA GLY A 221 -6.13 -9.38 -10.09
C GLY A 221 -6.34 -10.73 -9.40
N TYR A 222 -5.31 -11.34 -8.81
CA TYR A 222 -5.46 -12.58 -8.05
C TYR A 222 -5.69 -12.31 -6.56
N VAL A 223 -6.93 -12.02 -6.16
CA VAL A 223 -7.28 -11.53 -4.81
C VAL A 223 -8.06 -12.52 -3.92
N ILE A 224 -7.98 -12.36 -2.59
CA ILE A 224 -8.46 -13.34 -1.58
C ILE A 224 -9.98 -13.33 -1.33
N HIS A 225 -10.74 -12.35 -1.81
CA HIS A 225 -12.14 -12.17 -1.41
C HIS A 225 -13.18 -12.63 -2.45
N LYS A 226 -14.23 -13.31 -1.97
CA LYS A 226 -15.46 -13.62 -2.71
C LYS A 226 -16.65 -13.54 -1.73
N PRO A 227 -17.66 -12.69 -1.99
CA PRO A 227 -17.83 -11.86 -3.20
C PRO A 227 -16.78 -10.73 -3.31
N TYR A 228 -16.65 -10.20 -4.53
CA TYR A 228 -15.83 -9.02 -4.84
C TYR A 228 -16.67 -8.15 -5.78
N LYS A 229 -17.60 -7.38 -5.21
CA LYS A 229 -18.64 -6.68 -5.96
C LYS A 229 -18.41 -5.19 -5.90
N ALA A 230 -18.26 -4.54 -7.05
CA ALA A 230 -18.23 -3.09 -7.11
C ALA A 230 -19.60 -2.49 -6.72
N THR A 231 -19.59 -1.54 -5.79
CA THR A 231 -20.77 -0.75 -5.39
C THR A 231 -20.73 0.65 -6.01
N LEU A 232 -19.54 1.16 -6.29
CA LEU A 232 -19.27 2.44 -6.96
C LEU A 232 -18.00 2.29 -7.79
N VAL A 233 -17.96 2.94 -8.97
CA VAL A 233 -16.75 3.11 -9.78
C VAL A 233 -16.64 4.58 -10.18
N ILE A 234 -15.47 5.15 -9.99
CA ILE A 234 -15.13 6.53 -10.32
C ILE A 234 -14.08 6.47 -11.43
N ASP A 235 -14.46 6.91 -12.63
CA ASP A 235 -13.53 7.09 -13.75
C ASP A 235 -12.54 8.19 -13.41
N VAL A 236 -11.25 7.90 -13.52
CA VAL A 236 -10.18 8.90 -13.39
C VAL A 236 -9.32 8.98 -14.64
N GLY A 237 -9.69 8.22 -15.68
CA GLY A 237 -9.03 8.21 -16.97
C GLY A 237 -9.23 9.51 -17.74
N SER A 238 -8.18 9.93 -18.43
CA SER A 238 -8.18 11.12 -19.31
C SER A 238 -9.04 11.02 -20.59
#